data_AF-A0A842NV50-F1
#
_entry.id   AF-A0A842NV50-F1
#
_cell.length_a   1.000
_cell.length_b   1.000
_cell.length_c   1.000
_cell.angle_alpha   90.00
_cell.angle_beta   90.00
_cell.angle_gamma   90.00
#
_symmetry.space_group_name_H-M   'P 1'
#
loop_
_entity.id
_entity.type
_entity.pdbx_description
1 polymer ?
#
loop_
_entity_poly.entity_id
_entity_poly.type
_entity_poly.pdbx_seq_one_letter_code
_entity_poly.pdbx_strand_id
1 'polypeptide(L)' 'QVMDAETFETIDVAMIDDSVKGKLENGQNVDYWVVMEHTKIMSIKNS' A
#
# COMPACT_ATOMS: atom_id res chain seq x y z
N GLN A 1 -5.93 4.96 0.90
CA GLN A 1 -5.37 5.06 2.25
C GLN A 1 -5.00 3.67 2.70
N VAL A 2 -3.90 3.54 3.43
CA VAL A 2 -3.46 2.30 4.08
C VAL A 2 -3.20 2.60 5.55
N MET A 3 -3.40 1.60 6.41
CA MET A 3 -3.00 1.65 7.80
C MET A 3 -1.71 0.86 7.94
N ASP A 4 -0.67 1.50 8.45
CA ASP A 4 0.58 0.81 8.73
C ASP A 4 0.41 -0.12 9.93
N ALA A 5 0.82 -1.38 9.80
CA ALA A 5 0.58 -2.40 10.83
C ALA A 5 1.55 -2.29 12.01
N GLU A 6 2.67 -1.58 11.88
CA GLU A 6 3.68 -1.42 12.93
C GLU A 6 3.40 -0.17 13.77
N THR A 7 3.10 0.94 13.10
CA THR A 7 2.93 2.27 13.72
C THR A 7 1.47 2.66 13.94
N PHE A 8 0.52 1.97 13.30
CA PHE A 8 -0.92 2.29 13.30
C PHE A 8 -1.25 3.65 12.67
N GLU A 9 -0.32 4.28 11.96
CA GLU A 9 -0.55 5.52 11.24
C GLU A 9 -1.34 5.28 9.95
N THR A 10 -2.20 6.25 9.60
CA THR A 10 -2.90 6.24 8.31
C THR A 10 -2.08 7.00 7.29
N ILE A 11 -1.74 6.33 6.19
CA ILE A 11 -0.90 6.89 5.13
C ILE A 11 -1.74 7.06 3.87
N ASP A 12 -1.69 8.27 3.30
CA ASP A 12 -2.22 8.53 1.97
C ASP A 12 -1.26 7.97 0.91
N VAL A 13 -1.79 7.09 0.05
CA VAL A 13 -1.04 6.44 -1.01
C VAL A 13 -1.10 7.32 -2.25
N ALA A 14 0.06 7.74 -2.73
CA ALA A 14 0.18 8.56 -3.93
C ALA A 14 0.19 7.71 -5.21
N MET A 15 0.73 6.49 -5.14
CA MET A 15 0.98 5.66 -6.32
C MET A 15 0.66 4.19 -6.07
N ILE A 16 0.26 3.49 -7.14
CA ILE A 16 0.00 2.04 -7.13
C ILE A 16 0.75 1.45 -8.32
N ASP A 17 1.49 0.37 -8.08
CA ASP A 17 2.17 -0.36 -9.14
C ASP A 17 1.18 -0.98 -10.13
N ASP A 18 1.52 -0.93 -11.42
CA ASP A 18 0.63 -1.39 -12.49
C ASP A 18 0.32 -2.90 -12.38
N SER A 19 1.21 -3.69 -11.77
CA SER A 19 1.00 -5.13 -11.57
C SER A 19 -0.19 -5.48 -10.67
N VAL A 20 -0.54 -4.58 -9.74
CA VAL A 20 -1.62 -4.75 -8.74
C VAL A 20 -2.75 -3.73 -8.89
N LYS A 21 -2.62 -2.79 -9.83
CA LYS A 21 -3.65 -1.81 -10.15
C LYS A 21 -4.97 -2.51 -10.53
N GLY A 22 -6.05 -2.12 -9.85
CA GLY A 22 -7.39 -2.70 -10.06
C GLY A 22 -7.64 -4.06 -9.41
N LYS A 23 -6.66 -4.63 -8.69
CA LYS A 23 -6.80 -5.89 -7.94
C LYS A 23 -6.90 -5.68 -6.42
N LEU A 24 -6.75 -4.45 -5.97
CA LEU A 24 -6.76 -4.08 -4.56
C LEU A 24 -8.19 -4.04 -4.01
N GLU A 25 -8.39 -4.67 -2.86
CA GLU A 25 -9.65 -4.67 -2.13
C GLU A 25 -9.42 -4.19 -0.68
N ASN A 26 -10.48 -3.70 -0.04
CA ASN A 26 -10.39 -3.24 1.35
C ASN A 26 -10.15 -4.43 2.29
N GLY A 27 -9.31 -4.22 3.31
CA GLY A 27 -8.91 -5.25 4.28
C GLY A 27 -7.78 -6.16 3.81
N GLN A 28 -7.27 -6.00 2.58
CA GLN A 28 -6.09 -6.71 2.12
C GLN A 28 -4.81 -6.14 2.74
N ASN A 29 -3.89 -7.04 3.09
CA ASN A 29 -2.53 -6.66 3.47
C ASN A 29 -1.72 -6.36 2.21
N VAL A 30 -0.96 -5.28 2.23
CA VAL A 30 -0.15 -4.84 1.08
C VAL A 30 1.26 -4.51 1.52
N ASP A 31 2.21 -4.65 0.60
CA ASP A 31 3.54 -4.09 0.73
C ASP A 31 3.59 -2.75 0.00
N TYR A 32 4.06 -1.73 0.71
CA TYR A 32 4.24 -0.39 0.18
C TYR A 32 5.66 0.09 0.43
N TRP A 33 6.15 0.95 -0.44
CA TRP A 33 7.44 1.62 -0.30
C TRP A 33 7.23 3.12 -0.12
N VAL A 34 8.07 3.72 0.71
CA VAL A 34 8.20 5.16 0.82
C VAL A 34 9.38 5.59 -0.04
N VAL A 35 9.11 6.34 -1.11
CA VAL A 35 10.12 6.86 -2.02
C VAL A 35 10.09 8.37 -1.92
N MET A 36 11.13 8.96 -1.32
CA MET A 36 11.16 10.37 -0.93
C MET A 36 9.94 10.70 -0.05
N GLU A 37 9.03 11.54 -0.51
CA GLU A 37 7.81 11.96 0.21
C GLU A 37 6.55 11.21 -0.27
N HIS A 38 6.70 10.23 -1.16
CA HIS A 38 5.57 9.55 -1.77
C HIS A 38 5.51 8.08 -1.39
N THR A 39 4.31 7.63 -1.04
CA THR A 39 4.02 6.23 -0.76
C THR A 39 3.50 5.53 -2.01
N LYS A 40 4.11 4.40 -2.36
CA LYS A 40 3.72 3.55 -3.49
C LYS A 40 3.39 2.13 -3.03
N ILE A 41 2.19 1.63 -3.35
CA ILE A 41 1.85 0.20 -3.17
C ILE A 41 2.54 -0.62 -4.25
N MET A 42 3.25 -1.67 -3.85
CA MET A 42 4.04 -2.54 -4.72
C MET A 42 3.37 -3.89 -4.97
N SER A 43 2.89 -4.55 -3.92
CA SER A 43 2.28 -5.88 -4.03
C SER A 43 1.20 -6.12 -2.99
N ILE A 44 0.31 -7.08 -3.27
CA ILE A 44 -0.65 -7.61 -2.30
C ILE A 44 0.04 -8.76 -1.57
N LYS A 45 0.04 -8.73 -0.23
CA LYS A 45 0.51 -9.85 0.58
C LYS A 45 -0.54 -10.95 0.55
N ASN A 46 -0.26 -12.02 -0.18
CA ASN A 46 -0.99 -13.27 0.04
C ASN A 46 -0.54 -13.87 1.37
N SER A 47 -1.50 -14.09 2.26
CA SER A 47 -1.30 -14.83 3.52
C SER A 47 -1.03 -16.30 3.27
#